data_AF-A0A349YKQ2-F1
#
_entry.id   AF-A0A349YKQ2-F1
#
_cell.length_a   1.000
_cell.length_b   1.000
_cell.length_c   1.000
_cell.angle_alpha   90.00
_cell.angle_beta   90.00
_cell.angle_gamma   90.00
#
_symmetry.space_group_name_H-M   'P 1'
#
loop_
_entity.id
_entity.type
_entity.pdbx_description
1 polymer ?
#
loop_
_entity_poly.entity_id
_entity_poly.type
_entity_poly.pdbx_seq_one_letter_code
_entity_poly.pdbx_strand_id
1 'polypeptide(L)'
;MLTTCIEIFKKTDMLKQVLDTYIPADGDYLIMQYADGDFQLKEHITVKMDKKSRILNISPSEKRQIAEWDYYCKLLEMNKPIDPKKVIHSNNYLSFWIKKESLENGKLTQEVIDRYYAILANPVQKYKNAKDRQLYEHAEEKLGAVNQEALEQIKNWIKENIRQLPIEVTGKDYLKIFFLMPDTDVKGEGERYFIPNLFNKNDYNVAIGETIYGVPNNNMQMNAKKPFLEGKDRLYKVPMLQ
;
A
#
# COMPACT_ATOMS: atom_id res chain seq x y z
N MET A 1 6.77 24.11 -25.47
CA MET A 1 5.59 23.23 -25.35
C MET A 1 5.77 22.22 -24.22
N LEU A 2 6.78 21.34 -24.23
CA LEU A 2 7.04 20.38 -23.14
C LEU A 2 7.30 21.05 -21.78
N THR A 3 8.11 22.11 -21.75
CA THR A 3 8.43 22.87 -20.53
C THR A 3 7.19 23.51 -19.91
N THR A 4 6.33 24.09 -20.75
CA THR A 4 5.04 24.67 -20.35
C THR A 4 4.09 23.61 -19.79
N CYS A 5 4.04 22.41 -20.40
CA CYS A 5 3.27 21.30 -19.84
C CYS A 5 3.80 20.88 -18.47
N ILE A 6 5.11 20.72 -18.31
CA ILE A 6 5.74 20.36 -17.03
C ILE A 6 5.45 21.42 -15.96
N GLU A 7 5.51 22.71 -16.30
CA GLU A 7 5.19 23.80 -15.38
C GLU A 7 3.73 23.81 -14.94
N ILE A 8 2.78 23.50 -15.84
CA ILE A 8 1.36 23.37 -15.51
C ILE A 8 1.14 22.19 -14.55
N PHE A 9 1.77 21.04 -14.80
CA PHE A 9 1.70 19.88 -13.91
C PHE A 9 2.33 20.16 -12.54
N LYS A 10 3.45 20.89 -12.47
CA LYS A 10 4.08 21.30 -11.20
C LYS A 10 3.22 22.24 -10.35
N LYS A 11 2.35 23.04 -10.97
CA LYS A 11 1.45 23.97 -10.28
C LYS A 11 0.21 23.29 -9.70
N THR A 12 -0.01 22.02 -10.01
CA THR A 12 -1.23 21.31 -9.63
C THR A 12 -0.97 20.32 -8.51
N ASP A 13 -1.91 20.21 -7.57
CA ASP A 13 -1.89 19.15 -6.56
C ASP A 13 -2.19 17.80 -7.23
N MET A 14 -1.12 17.16 -7.70
CA MET A 14 -1.16 15.87 -8.40
C MET A 14 -1.80 14.78 -7.54
N LEU A 15 -1.57 14.81 -6.23
CA LEU A 15 -2.14 13.82 -5.32
C LEU A 15 -3.66 13.99 -5.27
N LYS A 16 -4.16 15.22 -5.14
CA LYS A 16 -5.60 15.49 -5.18
C LYS A 16 -6.25 14.99 -6.47
N GLN A 17 -5.62 15.20 -7.63
CA GLN A 17 -6.12 14.67 -8.90
C GLN A 17 -6.15 13.13 -8.95
N VAL A 18 -5.13 12.48 -8.40
CA VAL A 18 -5.08 11.02 -8.27
C VAL A 18 -6.21 10.53 -7.36
N LEU A 19 -6.46 11.19 -6.23
CA LEU A 19 -7.52 10.83 -5.29
C LEU A 19 -8.93 11.08 -5.86
N ASP A 20 -9.13 12.16 -6.61
CA ASP A 20 -10.42 12.48 -7.26
C ASP A 20 -10.82 11.39 -8.27
N THR A 21 -9.84 10.84 -8.99
CA THR A 21 -10.02 9.77 -9.98
C THR A 21 -9.91 8.37 -9.39
N TYR A 22 -9.56 8.23 -8.11
CA TYR A 22 -9.42 6.94 -7.45
C TYR A 22 -10.75 6.18 -7.43
N ILE A 23 -10.68 4.87 -7.66
CA ILE A 23 -11.84 3.97 -7.59
C ILE A 23 -11.50 2.88 -6.57
N PRO A 24 -12.07 2.94 -5.34
CA PRO A 24 -11.90 1.89 -4.36
C PRO A 24 -12.43 0.55 -4.88
N ALA A 25 -11.88 -0.55 -4.37
CA ALA A 25 -12.29 -1.89 -4.78
C ALA A 25 -13.61 -2.28 -4.10
N ASP A 26 -14.38 -3.17 -4.73
CA ASP A 26 -15.57 -3.74 -4.09
C ASP A 26 -15.18 -4.44 -2.78
N GLY A 27 -15.97 -4.21 -1.72
CA GLY A 27 -15.73 -4.80 -0.41
C GLY A 27 -16.35 -4.03 0.75
N ASP A 28 -16.11 -4.51 1.96
CA ASP A 28 -16.45 -3.83 3.20
C ASP A 28 -15.23 -3.11 3.77
N TYR A 29 -15.44 -1.84 4.10
CA TYR A 29 -14.47 -0.92 4.65
C TYR A 29 -14.85 -0.65 6.10
N LEU A 30 -14.04 -1.12 7.03
CA LEU A 30 -14.21 -0.91 8.47
C LEU A 30 -13.20 0.11 8.95
N ILE A 31 -13.69 1.21 9.52
CA ILE A 31 -12.86 2.22 10.17
C ILE A 31 -12.97 2.01 11.67
N MET A 32 -11.89 1.54 12.27
CA MET A 32 -11.76 1.29 13.69
C MET A 32 -11.12 2.51 14.35
N GLN A 33 -11.68 2.99 15.46
CA GLN A 33 -11.13 4.08 16.24
C GLN A 33 -10.66 3.57 17.60
N TYR A 34 -9.41 3.89 17.96
CA TYR A 34 -8.89 3.64 19.29
C TYR A 34 -9.53 4.62 20.28
N ALA A 35 -10.29 4.10 21.23
CA ALA A 35 -10.96 4.84 22.29
C ALA A 35 -11.10 3.96 23.53
N ASP A 36 -10.94 4.55 24.71
CA ASP A 36 -11.11 3.85 26.00
C ASP A 36 -10.25 2.57 26.16
N GLY A 37 -9.07 2.54 25.52
CA GLY A 37 -8.12 1.43 25.62
C GLY A 37 -8.35 0.27 24.65
N ASP A 38 -9.30 0.39 23.70
CA ASP A 38 -9.56 -0.63 22.68
C ASP A 38 -10.01 -0.01 21.36
N PHE A 39 -10.09 -0.82 20.29
CA PHE A 39 -10.59 -0.40 18.99
C PHE A 39 -12.10 -0.63 18.86
N GLN A 40 -12.83 0.45 18.63
CA GLN A 40 -14.28 0.44 18.42
C GLN A 40 -14.61 0.72 16.95
N LEU A 41 -15.63 0.06 16.40
CA LEU A 41 -16.06 0.33 15.03
C LEU A 41 -16.69 1.73 14.97
N LYS A 42 -16.01 2.66 14.28
CA LYS A 42 -16.50 4.01 14.06
C LYS A 42 -17.45 4.08 12.87
N GLU A 43 -17.08 3.42 11.79
CA GLU A 43 -17.79 3.51 10.52
C GLU A 43 -17.61 2.22 9.71
N HIS A 44 -18.68 1.78 9.06
CA HIS A 44 -18.70 0.66 8.13
C HIS A 44 -19.31 1.11 6.80
N ILE A 45 -18.54 0.99 5.72
CA ILE A 45 -18.95 1.38 4.38
C ILE A 45 -18.84 0.16 3.46
N THR A 46 -19.95 -0.24 2.85
CA THR A 46 -19.95 -1.28 1.81
C THR A 46 -19.81 -0.64 0.43
N VAL A 47 -18.66 -0.85 -0.22
CA VAL A 47 -18.38 -0.34 -1.55
C VAL A 47 -18.72 -1.39 -2.61
N LYS A 48 -19.55 -1.00 -3.57
CA LYS A 48 -19.95 -1.76 -4.75
C LYS A 48 -20.05 -0.85 -5.96
N MET A 49 -19.35 -1.23 -7.03
CA MET A 49 -19.53 -0.61 -8.33
C MET A 49 -20.64 -1.27 -9.12
N ASP A 50 -21.63 -0.49 -9.58
CA ASP A 50 -22.57 -0.97 -10.58
C ASP A 50 -21.85 -1.19 -11.91
N LYS A 51 -21.94 -2.42 -12.45
CA LYS A 51 -21.18 -2.81 -13.64
C LYS A 51 -21.66 -2.12 -14.92
N LYS A 52 -22.92 -1.65 -14.97
CA LYS A 52 -23.51 -1.00 -16.14
C LYS A 52 -23.22 0.49 -16.15
N SER A 53 -23.50 1.19 -15.05
CA SER A 53 -23.33 2.63 -14.93
C SER A 53 -21.92 3.05 -14.55
N ARG A 54 -21.10 2.14 -14.00
CA ARG A 54 -19.77 2.41 -13.43
C ARG A 54 -19.79 3.42 -12.28
N ILE A 55 -20.93 3.50 -11.58
CA ILE A 55 -21.13 4.38 -10.42
C ILE A 55 -20.98 3.54 -9.15
N LEU A 56 -20.31 4.11 -8.15
CA LEU A 56 -20.22 3.52 -6.82
C LEU A 56 -21.50 3.78 -6.02
N ASN A 57 -21.90 2.83 -5.19
CA ASN A 57 -23.03 2.96 -4.27
C ASN A 57 -22.73 3.82 -3.02
N ILE A 58 -21.72 4.68 -3.06
CA ILE A 58 -21.29 5.54 -1.93
C ILE A 58 -21.34 7.01 -2.34
N SER A 59 -21.51 7.89 -1.36
CA SER A 59 -21.47 9.32 -1.56
C SER A 59 -20.08 9.83 -1.98
N PRO A 60 -19.99 11.01 -2.62
CA PRO A 60 -18.69 11.63 -2.92
C PRO A 60 -17.81 11.89 -1.68
N SER A 61 -18.40 12.15 -0.52
CA SER A 61 -17.68 12.35 0.75
C SER A 61 -17.05 11.05 1.24
N GLU A 62 -17.83 9.96 1.30
CA GLU A 62 -17.33 8.62 1.67
C GLU A 62 -16.22 8.17 0.70
N LYS A 63 -16.43 8.41 -0.61
CA LYS A 63 -15.43 8.11 -1.63
C LYS A 63 -14.10 8.81 -1.34
N ARG A 64 -14.11 10.11 -1.04
CA ARG A 64 -12.88 10.87 -0.75
C ARG A 64 -12.18 10.36 0.50
N GLN A 65 -12.93 10.12 1.57
CA GLN A 65 -12.40 9.60 2.83
C GLN A 65 -11.72 8.24 2.63
N ILE A 66 -12.40 7.30 1.96
CA ILE A 66 -11.85 5.98 1.66
C ILE A 66 -10.65 6.08 0.71
N ALA A 67 -10.75 6.90 -0.34
CA ALA A 67 -9.74 6.96 -1.39
C ALA A 67 -8.35 7.30 -0.85
N GLU A 68 -8.27 8.25 0.09
CA GLU A 68 -7.00 8.65 0.68
C GLU A 68 -6.35 7.49 1.45
N TRP A 69 -7.10 6.83 2.32
CA TRP A 69 -6.56 5.75 3.15
C TRP A 69 -6.27 4.50 2.33
N ASP A 70 -7.17 4.17 1.41
CA ASP A 70 -6.97 3.07 0.46
C ASP A 70 -5.71 3.33 -0.39
N TYR A 71 -5.50 4.57 -0.84
CA TYR A 71 -4.31 4.92 -1.59
C TYR A 71 -3.02 4.66 -0.81
N TYR A 72 -2.92 5.07 0.45
CA TYR A 72 -1.70 4.91 1.26
C TYR A 72 -1.47 3.48 1.75
N CYS A 73 -2.53 2.68 1.89
CA CYS A 73 -2.45 1.33 2.43
C CYS A 73 -2.34 0.23 1.37
N LYS A 74 -2.52 0.56 0.08
CA LYS A 74 -2.46 -0.44 -1.01
C LYS A 74 -1.04 -0.87 -1.35
N LEU A 75 -0.92 -2.11 -1.82
CA LEU A 75 0.27 -2.52 -2.55
C LEU A 75 0.32 -1.81 -3.91
N LEU A 76 1.47 -1.25 -4.27
CA LEU A 76 1.71 -0.71 -5.62
C LEU A 76 1.56 -1.81 -6.68
N GLU A 77 2.05 -3.02 -6.38
CA GLU A 77 1.90 -4.18 -7.23
C GLU A 77 1.85 -5.49 -6.42
N MET A 78 1.19 -6.49 -7.00
CA MET A 78 1.01 -7.81 -6.37
C MET A 78 2.29 -8.65 -6.30
N ASN A 79 3.34 -8.30 -7.03
CA ASN A 79 4.68 -8.90 -6.98
C ASN A 79 5.59 -8.27 -5.91
N LYS A 80 5.16 -7.18 -5.25
CA LYS A 80 5.87 -6.53 -4.14
C LYS A 80 5.16 -6.67 -2.78
N PRO A 81 4.51 -7.81 -2.46
CA PRO A 81 3.65 -7.90 -1.29
C PRO A 81 4.46 -7.81 0.01
N ILE A 82 3.85 -7.30 1.08
CA ILE A 82 4.40 -7.45 2.43
C ILE A 82 4.28 -8.90 2.89
N ASP A 83 3.08 -9.50 2.80
CA ASP A 83 2.91 -10.94 3.01
C ASP A 83 3.37 -11.73 1.77
N PRO A 84 4.46 -12.53 1.84
CA PRO A 84 4.94 -13.28 0.69
C PRO A 84 3.91 -14.27 0.12
N LYS A 85 2.97 -14.74 0.95
CA LYS A 85 1.89 -15.66 0.53
C LYS A 85 0.69 -14.93 -0.09
N LYS A 86 0.66 -13.59 -0.04
CA LYS A 86 -0.39 -12.74 -0.63
C LYS A 86 -1.79 -13.10 -0.14
N VAL A 87 -1.92 -13.45 1.14
CA VAL A 87 -3.21 -13.55 1.81
C VAL A 87 -3.63 -12.17 2.31
N ILE A 88 -2.69 -11.42 2.91
CA ILE A 88 -2.87 -10.05 3.36
C ILE A 88 -2.34 -9.08 2.28
N HIS A 89 -3.16 -8.11 1.90
CA HIS A 89 -2.95 -7.22 0.73
C HIS A 89 -2.74 -5.74 1.12
N SER A 90 -2.67 -5.42 2.40
CA SER A 90 -2.28 -4.09 2.89
C SER A 90 -0.76 -3.98 3.02
N ASN A 91 -0.25 -2.75 3.00
CA ASN A 91 1.18 -2.48 3.00
C ASN A 91 1.76 -2.02 4.35
N ASN A 92 0.93 -1.72 5.35
CA ASN A 92 1.33 -1.16 6.65
C ASN A 92 0.46 -1.68 7.80
N TYR A 93 0.89 -1.45 9.04
CA TYR A 93 0.23 -1.99 10.23
C TYR A 93 -1.08 -1.26 10.60
N LEU A 94 -1.31 -0.05 10.09
CA LEU A 94 -2.54 0.74 10.29
C LEU A 94 -3.71 0.26 9.41
N SER A 95 -3.49 -0.80 8.63
CA SER A 95 -4.51 -1.38 7.77
C SER A 95 -4.37 -2.89 7.64
N PHE A 96 -5.50 -3.58 7.51
CA PHE A 96 -5.53 -5.03 7.36
C PHE A 96 -6.51 -5.43 6.27
N TRP A 97 -5.98 -5.88 5.12
CA TRP A 97 -6.78 -6.15 3.94
C TRP A 97 -6.70 -7.62 3.52
N ILE A 98 -7.85 -8.25 3.34
CA ILE A 98 -7.95 -9.63 2.86
C ILE A 98 -9.12 -9.76 1.88
N LYS A 99 -9.13 -10.83 1.10
CA LYS A 99 -10.38 -11.31 0.49
C LYS A 99 -11.22 -12.00 1.55
N LYS A 100 -12.53 -11.70 1.63
CA LYS A 100 -13.43 -12.25 2.66
C LYS A 100 -13.41 -13.78 2.72
N GLU A 101 -13.41 -14.44 1.57
CA GLU A 101 -13.27 -15.90 1.45
C GLU A 101 -12.03 -16.48 2.15
N SER A 102 -11.00 -15.65 2.45
CA SER A 102 -9.79 -16.08 3.19
C SER A 102 -10.07 -16.47 4.63
N LEU A 103 -11.17 -15.98 5.21
CA LEU A 103 -11.66 -16.36 6.54
C LEU A 103 -12.29 -17.74 6.53
N GLU A 104 -13.02 -18.07 5.46
CA GLU A 104 -13.76 -19.33 5.31
C GLU A 104 -12.86 -20.48 4.82
N ASN A 105 -11.96 -20.20 3.87
CA ASN A 105 -11.14 -21.22 3.22
C ASN A 105 -9.85 -21.58 3.98
N GLY A 106 -9.66 -21.02 5.19
CA GLY A 106 -8.50 -21.30 6.04
C GLY A 106 -7.17 -20.71 5.55
N LYS A 107 -7.15 -19.88 4.50
CA LYS A 107 -5.91 -19.22 4.04
C LYS A 107 -5.36 -18.24 5.08
N LEU A 108 -6.24 -17.56 5.83
CA LEU A 108 -5.83 -16.68 6.92
C LEU A 108 -5.67 -17.47 8.23
N THR A 109 -4.41 -17.75 8.59
CA THR A 109 -4.04 -18.40 9.86
C THR A 109 -3.31 -17.42 10.78
N GLN A 110 -3.19 -17.76 12.06
CA GLN A 110 -2.45 -16.94 13.04
C GLN A 110 -0.98 -16.78 12.62
N GLU A 111 -0.36 -17.80 12.04
CA GLU A 111 1.02 -17.74 11.53
C GLU A 111 1.16 -16.83 10.30
N VAL A 112 0.09 -16.64 9.52
CA VAL A 112 0.06 -15.67 8.42
C VAL A 112 0.05 -14.24 8.98
N ILE A 113 -0.77 -13.99 10.00
CA ILE A 113 -0.83 -12.70 10.70
C ILE A 113 0.51 -12.40 11.37
N ASP A 114 1.05 -13.33 12.16
CA ASP A 114 2.32 -13.14 12.88
C ASP A 114 3.49 -12.86 11.93
N ARG A 115 3.59 -13.61 10.82
CA ARG A 115 4.63 -13.36 9.80
C ARG A 115 4.47 -11.99 9.14
N TYR A 116 3.24 -11.58 8.83
CA TYR A 116 2.98 -10.28 8.23
C TYR A 116 3.43 -9.13 9.14
N TYR A 117 3.03 -9.17 10.41
CA TYR A 117 3.43 -8.16 11.39
C TYR A 117 4.91 -8.22 11.76
N ALA A 118 5.54 -9.40 11.75
CA ALA A 118 7.00 -9.51 11.94
C ALA A 118 7.79 -8.79 10.85
N ILE A 119 7.32 -8.83 9.59
CA ILE A 119 7.93 -8.08 8.49
C ILE A 119 7.70 -6.58 8.67
N LEU A 120 6.51 -6.16 9.11
CA LEU A 120 6.22 -4.75 9.36
C LEU A 120 7.01 -4.18 10.55
N ALA A 121 7.23 -4.99 11.59
CA ALA A 121 8.02 -4.61 12.76
C ALA A 121 9.50 -4.43 12.42
N ASN A 122 10.01 -5.18 11.44
CA ASN A 122 11.39 -5.08 10.96
C ASN A 122 11.46 -5.17 9.42
N PRO A 123 11.12 -4.08 8.70
CA PRO A 123 11.02 -4.11 7.24
C PRO A 123 12.35 -4.39 6.54
N VAL A 124 13.50 -4.13 7.18
CA VAL A 124 14.84 -4.45 6.64
C VAL A 124 14.95 -5.92 6.22
N GLN A 125 14.25 -6.83 6.92
CA GLN A 125 14.26 -8.27 6.60
C GLN A 125 13.72 -8.60 5.20
N LYS A 126 12.82 -7.74 4.68
CA LYS A 126 12.26 -7.88 3.33
C LYS A 126 13.27 -7.44 2.27
N TYR A 127 14.01 -6.36 2.52
CA TYR A 127 14.87 -5.71 1.53
C TYR A 127 16.30 -6.28 1.59
N LYS A 128 16.49 -7.44 0.97
CA LYS A 128 17.77 -8.18 1.00
C LYS A 128 18.81 -7.67 0.00
N ASN A 129 18.37 -7.08 -1.12
CA ASN A 129 19.26 -6.47 -2.10
C ASN A 129 19.81 -5.15 -1.52
N ALA A 130 21.10 -4.88 -1.71
CA ALA A 130 21.76 -3.67 -1.25
C ALA A 130 21.04 -2.38 -1.69
N LYS A 131 20.57 -2.29 -2.94
CA LYS A 131 19.85 -1.11 -3.43
C LYS A 131 18.47 -0.93 -2.81
N ASP A 132 17.73 -2.03 -2.63
CA ASP A 132 16.44 -2.01 -1.94
C ASP A 132 16.60 -1.58 -0.48
N ARG A 133 17.67 -2.07 0.16
CA ARG A 133 18.00 -1.75 1.54
C ARG A 133 18.38 -0.28 1.71
N GLN A 134 19.20 0.27 0.82
CA GLN A 134 19.55 1.70 0.83
C GLN A 134 18.31 2.60 0.71
N LEU A 135 17.35 2.23 -0.14
CA LEU A 135 16.09 2.96 -0.26
C LEU A 135 15.25 2.89 1.01
N TYR A 136 15.22 1.72 1.66
CA TYR A 136 14.52 1.57 2.92
C TYR A 136 15.21 2.35 4.05
N GLU A 137 16.54 2.30 4.16
CA GLU A 137 17.32 3.06 5.14
C GLU A 137 17.06 4.57 4.98
N HIS A 138 17.01 5.07 3.74
CA HIS A 138 16.59 6.45 3.46
C HIS A 138 15.14 6.76 3.89
N ALA A 139 14.21 5.81 3.68
CA ALA A 139 12.83 5.96 4.15
C ALA A 139 12.77 6.03 5.69
N GLU A 140 13.56 5.22 6.38
CA GLU A 140 13.64 5.18 7.84
C GLU A 140 14.31 6.43 8.43
N GLU A 141 15.34 6.97 7.77
CA GLU A 141 15.93 8.27 8.13
C GLU A 141 14.91 9.41 8.04
N LYS A 142 14.05 9.38 7.01
CA LYS A 142 13.02 10.41 6.79
C LYS A 142 11.84 10.29 7.76
N LEU A 143 11.37 9.06 8.00
CA LEU A 143 10.10 8.78 8.68
C LEU A 143 10.28 8.36 10.15
N GLY A 144 11.50 8.05 10.56
CA GLY A 144 11.80 7.41 11.84
C GLY A 144 11.47 5.91 11.85
N ALA A 145 11.74 5.29 12.99
CA ALA A 145 11.47 3.87 13.21
C ALA A 145 9.96 3.58 13.26
N VAL A 146 9.59 2.34 12.96
CA VAL A 146 8.20 1.85 13.09
C VAL A 146 7.76 1.94 14.55
N ASN A 147 6.55 2.47 14.80
CA ASN A 147 5.95 2.50 16.13
C ASN A 147 5.56 1.06 16.55
N GLN A 148 6.42 0.43 17.36
CA GLN A 148 6.28 -0.96 17.77
C GLN A 148 5.08 -1.19 18.69
N GLU A 149 4.77 -0.23 19.56
CA GLU A 149 3.64 -0.33 20.49
C GLU A 149 2.32 -0.34 19.72
N ALA A 150 2.15 0.63 18.83
CA ALA A 150 1.02 0.73 17.91
C ALA A 150 0.83 -0.54 17.08
N LEU A 151 1.93 -1.05 16.51
CA LEU A 151 1.93 -2.25 15.68
C LEU A 151 1.48 -3.48 16.46
N GLU A 152 2.01 -3.69 17.67
CA GLU A 152 1.67 -4.86 18.48
C GLU A 152 0.23 -4.79 19.01
N GLN A 153 -0.26 -3.60 19.37
CA GLN A 153 -1.68 -3.39 19.73
C GLN A 153 -2.62 -3.81 18.60
N ILE A 154 -2.37 -3.32 17.38
CA ILE A 154 -3.22 -3.66 16.22
C ILE A 154 -3.12 -5.13 15.85
N LYS A 155 -1.91 -5.69 15.88
CA LYS A 155 -1.69 -7.13 15.64
C LYS A 155 -2.51 -7.97 16.61
N ASN A 156 -2.44 -7.71 17.91
CA ASN A 156 -3.19 -8.46 18.91
C ASN A 156 -4.69 -8.33 18.69
N TRP A 157 -5.17 -7.11 18.44
CA TRP A 157 -6.58 -6.87 18.13
C TRP A 157 -7.04 -7.68 16.91
N ILE A 158 -6.26 -7.71 15.82
CA ILE A 158 -6.58 -8.51 14.63
C ILE A 158 -6.63 -10.00 14.98
N LYS A 159 -5.66 -10.53 15.71
CA LYS A 159 -5.61 -11.96 16.07
C LYS A 159 -6.83 -12.41 16.87
N GLU A 160 -7.31 -11.55 17.75
CA GLU A 160 -8.45 -11.80 18.63
C GLU A 160 -9.80 -11.59 17.94
N ASN A 161 -9.93 -10.54 17.12
CA ASN A 161 -11.24 -10.06 16.66
C ASN A 161 -11.57 -10.34 15.19
N ILE A 162 -10.61 -10.67 14.33
CA ILE A 162 -10.83 -10.78 12.87
C ILE A 162 -11.90 -11.80 12.47
N ARG A 163 -12.15 -12.81 13.31
CA ARG A 163 -13.17 -13.86 13.09
C ARG A 163 -14.53 -13.55 13.73
N GLN A 164 -14.63 -12.50 14.52
CA GLN A 164 -15.81 -12.13 15.30
C GLN A 164 -16.10 -10.63 15.16
N LEU A 165 -16.06 -10.14 13.91
CA LEU A 165 -16.37 -8.75 13.62
C LEU A 165 -17.86 -8.46 13.83
N PRO A 166 -18.24 -7.21 14.14
CA PRO A 166 -19.64 -6.80 14.35
C PRO A 166 -20.48 -6.77 13.05
N ILE A 167 -19.97 -7.35 11.96
CA ILE A 167 -20.60 -7.42 10.65
C ILE A 167 -20.53 -8.83 10.10
N GLU A 168 -21.47 -9.20 9.25
CA GLU A 168 -21.39 -10.45 8.50
C GLU A 168 -20.35 -10.33 7.38
N VAL A 169 -19.31 -11.17 7.43
CA VAL A 169 -18.22 -11.15 6.43
C VAL A 169 -18.32 -12.39 5.55
N THR A 170 -19.00 -12.26 4.41
CA THR A 170 -19.16 -13.33 3.42
C THR A 170 -18.84 -12.84 2.00
N GLY A 171 -18.39 -13.76 1.13
CA GLY A 171 -18.16 -13.50 -0.30
C GLY A 171 -16.68 -13.44 -0.72
N LYS A 172 -16.42 -12.94 -1.94
CA LYS A 172 -15.10 -12.95 -2.60
C LYS A 172 -14.47 -11.57 -2.81
N ASP A 173 -15.18 -10.53 -2.41
CA ASP A 173 -14.71 -9.15 -2.43
C ASP A 173 -13.80 -8.89 -1.22
N TYR A 174 -13.39 -7.64 -1.03
CA TYR A 174 -12.44 -7.30 0.03
C TYR A 174 -13.12 -7.11 1.38
N LEU A 175 -12.40 -7.46 2.44
CA LEU A 175 -12.53 -6.85 3.75
C LEU A 175 -11.30 -5.96 3.95
N LYS A 176 -11.51 -4.67 4.19
CA LYS A 176 -10.45 -3.70 4.46
C LYS A 176 -10.73 -3.04 5.80
N ILE A 177 -9.86 -3.30 6.77
CA ILE A 177 -9.91 -2.68 8.09
C ILE A 177 -8.85 -1.60 8.14
N PHE A 178 -9.19 -0.47 8.72
CA PHE A 178 -8.28 0.64 8.95
C PHE A 178 -8.34 1.06 10.42
N PHE A 179 -7.19 1.42 10.97
CA PHE A 179 -7.04 1.74 12.39
C PHE A 179 -6.68 3.21 12.57
N LEU A 180 -7.58 3.95 13.21
CA LEU A 180 -7.34 5.31 13.71
C LEU A 180 -6.78 5.23 15.11
N MET A 181 -5.54 5.66 15.27
CA MET A 181 -4.88 5.69 16.55
C MET A 181 -4.14 7.02 16.73
N PRO A 182 -4.13 7.61 17.95
CA PRO A 182 -3.32 8.77 18.24
C PRO A 182 -1.84 8.53 17.88
N ASP A 183 -1.14 9.60 17.51
CA ASP A 183 0.31 9.59 17.24
C ASP A 183 0.76 8.58 16.17
N THR A 184 -0.13 8.28 15.22
CA THR A 184 0.17 7.45 14.05
C THR A 184 -0.07 8.20 12.74
N ASP A 185 0.74 7.89 11.73
CA ASP A 185 0.68 8.52 10.42
C ASP A 185 0.53 7.48 9.30
N VAL A 186 -0.71 7.33 8.80
CA VAL A 186 -1.04 6.42 7.69
C VAL A 186 -0.26 6.80 6.42
N LYS A 187 -0.05 8.09 6.17
CA LYS A 187 0.69 8.55 4.99
C LYS A 187 2.16 8.17 5.11
N GLY A 188 2.79 8.47 6.24
CA GLY A 188 4.17 8.11 6.54
C GLY A 188 4.40 6.60 6.40
N GLU A 189 3.52 5.78 6.97
CA GLU A 189 3.63 4.32 6.85
C GLU A 189 3.39 3.80 5.42
N GLY A 190 2.51 4.46 4.65
CA GLY A 190 2.39 4.22 3.21
C GLY A 190 3.67 4.57 2.45
N GLU A 191 4.29 5.73 2.74
CA GLU A 191 5.57 6.16 2.15
C GLU A 191 6.72 5.21 2.49
N ARG A 192 6.76 4.67 3.72
CA ARG A 192 7.73 3.65 4.16
C ARG A 192 7.71 2.43 3.23
N TYR A 193 6.52 2.04 2.76
CA TYR A 193 6.39 1.01 1.75
C TYR A 193 6.67 1.53 0.33
N PHE A 194 6.18 2.72 -0.05
CA PHE A 194 6.33 3.21 -1.43
C PHE A 194 7.77 3.46 -1.83
N ILE A 195 8.59 4.10 -0.99
CA ILE A 195 9.96 4.51 -1.34
C ILE A 195 10.81 3.33 -1.86
N PRO A 196 10.94 2.19 -1.15
CA PRO A 196 11.71 1.05 -1.65
C PRO A 196 11.00 0.26 -2.76
N ASN A 197 9.69 0.45 -2.98
CA ASN A 197 8.89 -0.35 -3.93
C ASN A 197 8.39 0.43 -5.15
N LEU A 198 8.73 1.72 -5.31
CA LEU A 198 8.17 2.59 -6.34
C LEU A 198 8.60 2.18 -7.76
N PHE A 199 9.90 1.93 -7.94
CA PHE A 199 10.47 1.62 -9.24
C PHE A 199 10.24 0.16 -9.64
N ASN A 200 10.21 -0.12 -10.95
CA ASN A 200 10.02 -1.47 -11.48
C ASN A 200 11.08 -2.44 -10.92
N LYS A 201 12.35 -2.03 -10.96
CA LYS A 201 13.49 -2.70 -10.33
C LYS A 201 14.51 -1.68 -9.89
N ASN A 202 14.94 -1.77 -8.64
CA ASN A 202 15.89 -0.80 -8.08
C ASN A 202 17.32 -0.99 -8.61
N ASP A 203 17.62 -2.13 -9.23
CA ASP A 203 18.91 -2.40 -9.89
C ASP A 203 19.29 -1.34 -10.94
N TYR A 204 18.29 -0.70 -11.56
CA TYR A 204 18.50 0.34 -12.56
C TYR A 204 18.46 1.76 -12.00
N ASN A 205 18.27 1.92 -10.68
CA ASN A 205 18.19 3.25 -10.08
C ASN A 205 19.57 3.93 -10.10
N VAL A 206 19.54 5.24 -10.33
CA VAL A 206 20.70 6.13 -10.37
C VAL A 206 20.43 7.31 -9.43
N ALA A 207 21.35 7.58 -8.52
CA ALA A 207 21.32 8.77 -7.69
C ALA A 207 22.00 9.92 -8.42
N ILE A 208 21.30 11.06 -8.55
CA ILE A 208 21.85 12.31 -9.09
C ILE A 208 21.56 13.40 -8.05
N GLY A 209 22.61 13.81 -7.32
CA GLY A 209 22.45 14.64 -6.13
C GLY A 209 21.68 13.89 -5.04
N GLU A 210 20.67 14.54 -4.46
CA GLU A 210 19.78 13.97 -3.43
C GLU A 210 18.57 13.22 -4.03
N THR A 211 18.42 13.22 -5.36
CA THR A 211 17.27 12.60 -6.03
C THR A 211 17.65 11.25 -6.61
N ILE A 212 16.81 10.24 -6.35
CA ILE A 212 16.94 8.90 -6.92
C ILE A 212 16.00 8.80 -8.12
N TYR A 213 16.57 8.50 -9.27
CA TYR A 213 15.84 8.25 -10.51
C TYR A 213 15.81 6.76 -10.81
N GLY A 214 14.68 6.26 -11.31
CA GLY A 214 14.50 4.84 -11.59
C GLY A 214 13.52 4.59 -12.72
N VAL A 215 13.36 3.31 -13.09
CA VAL A 215 12.41 2.96 -14.14
C VAL A 215 10.99 2.93 -13.55
N PRO A 216 10.06 3.77 -14.03
CA PRO A 216 8.71 3.80 -13.52
C PRO A 216 7.98 2.50 -13.86
N ASN A 217 7.12 2.04 -12.95
CA ASN A 217 6.44 0.76 -13.11
C ASN A 217 5.34 0.78 -14.20
N ASN A 218 4.75 1.94 -14.45
CA ASN A 218 3.57 2.07 -15.32
C ASN A 218 3.88 2.06 -16.82
N ASN A 219 5.14 2.30 -17.23
CA ASN A 219 5.48 2.49 -18.65
C ASN A 219 6.31 1.35 -19.24
N MET A 220 7.19 0.72 -18.47
CA MET A 220 8.06 -0.37 -18.95
C MET A 220 8.35 -1.40 -17.86
N GLN A 221 8.23 -2.67 -18.21
CA GLN A 221 8.63 -3.78 -17.34
C GLN A 221 9.96 -4.36 -17.80
N MET A 222 11.01 -4.10 -17.03
CA MET A 222 12.34 -4.64 -17.28
C MET A 222 12.41 -6.08 -16.76
N ASN A 223 12.33 -7.05 -17.68
CA ASN A 223 12.38 -8.47 -17.36
C ASN A 223 13.69 -9.08 -17.87
N ALA A 224 14.40 -9.82 -17.02
CA ALA A 224 15.61 -10.54 -17.41
C ALA A 224 15.35 -11.56 -18.54
N LYS A 225 14.11 -12.06 -18.67
CA LYS A 225 13.67 -12.92 -19.78
C LYS A 225 13.40 -12.18 -21.09
N LYS A 226 13.40 -10.84 -21.08
CA LYS A 226 13.21 -9.97 -22.25
C LYS A 226 14.43 -9.04 -22.42
N PRO A 227 15.63 -9.60 -22.65
CA PRO A 227 16.87 -8.82 -22.72
C PRO A 227 16.91 -7.81 -23.87
N PHE A 228 16.02 -7.94 -24.87
CA PHE A 228 15.88 -7.00 -25.98
C PHE A 228 15.23 -5.66 -25.60
N LEU A 229 14.62 -5.56 -24.41
CA LEU A 229 14.14 -4.28 -23.87
C LEU A 229 15.28 -3.45 -23.25
N GLU A 230 16.44 -4.05 -23.03
CA GLU A 230 17.63 -3.33 -22.58
C GLU A 230 18.37 -2.71 -23.78
N GLY A 231 18.67 -1.42 -23.69
CA GLY A 231 19.56 -0.74 -24.63
C GLY A 231 21.02 -1.10 -24.31
N LYS A 232 21.44 -2.33 -24.61
CA LYS A 232 22.78 -2.85 -24.25
C LYS A 232 23.94 -2.11 -24.91
N ASP A 233 23.65 -1.41 -25.99
CA ASP A 233 24.54 -0.54 -26.76
C ASP A 233 24.62 0.90 -26.20
N ARG A 234 23.81 1.23 -25.19
CA ARG A 234 23.76 2.55 -24.56
C ARG A 234 24.47 2.57 -23.22
N LEU A 235 24.93 3.75 -22.81
CA LEU A 235 25.53 4.00 -21.49
C LEU A 235 24.59 3.58 -20.35
N TYR A 236 23.32 3.94 -20.48
CA TYR A 236 22.25 3.47 -19.59
C TYR A 236 21.41 2.44 -20.33
N LYS A 237 21.32 1.23 -19.76
CA LYS A 237 20.62 0.09 -20.36
C LYS A 237 19.09 0.23 -20.36
N VAL A 238 18.55 1.27 -19.74
CA VAL A 238 17.12 1.55 -19.67
C VAL A 238 16.78 2.78 -20.51
N PRO A 239 15.65 2.80 -21.24
CA PRO A 239 15.38 3.89 -22.18
C PRO A 239 15.00 5.21 -21.52
N MET A 240 14.41 5.18 -20.31
CA MET A 240 14.00 6.37 -19.56
C MET A 240 14.05 6.09 -18.06
N LEU A 241 14.60 7.04 -17.31
CA LEU A 241 14.55 7.11 -15.84
C LEU A 241 13.63 8.28 -15.46
N GLN A 242 12.83 8.11 -14.41
CA GLN A 242 11.96 9.13 -13.83
C GLN A 242 12.22 9.29 -12.34
#